data_AF-A0A5E6NTZ0-F1
#
_entry.id   AF-A0A5E6NTZ0-F1
#
_cell.length_a   1.000
_cell.length_b   1.000
_cell.length_c   1.000
_cell.angle_alpha   90.00
_cell.angle_beta   90.00
_cell.angle_gamma   90.00
#
_symmetry.space_group_name_H-M   'P 1'
#
loop_
_entity.id
_entity.type
_entity.pdbx_description
1 polymer ?
#
loop_
_entity_poly.entity_id
_entity_poly.type
_entity_poly.pdbx_seq_one_letter_code
_entity_poly.pdbx_strand_id
1 'polypeptide(L)'
;MLNDALSDKAVSIDISFLEIEKFDHLPEPETNGVTAFVSIMEGCSKYCTFCVVPYTRGEEVSRPFNDVINEVQILARQGLER
;
A
#
# COMPACT_ATOMS: atom_id res chain seq x y z
N MET A 1 22.47 2.50 -10.29
CA MET A 1 21.39 3.49 -10.44
C MET A 1 21.38 4.51 -9.29
N LEU A 2 21.21 4.13 -8.02
CA LEU A 2 21.33 5.09 -6.89
C LEU A 2 22.78 5.59 -6.68
N ASN A 3 23.75 4.67 -6.72
CA ASN A 3 25.17 4.99 -6.51
C ASN A 3 25.76 5.87 -7.62
N ASP A 4 25.21 5.79 -8.84
CA ASP A 4 25.65 6.62 -9.96
C ASP A 4 25.18 8.08 -9.78
N ALA A 5 23.94 8.27 -9.32
CA ALA A 5 23.38 9.60 -9.03
C ALA A 5 24.07 10.29 -7.83
N LEU A 6 24.47 9.53 -6.82
CA LEU A 6 25.22 10.05 -5.67
C LEU A 6 26.64 10.50 -6.03
N SER A 7 27.26 9.88 -7.04
CA SER A 7 28.59 10.26 -7.54
C SER A 7 28.59 11.57 -8.35
N ASP A 8 27.49 11.86 -9.06
CA ASP A 8 27.37 13.05 -9.92
C ASP A 8 26.88 14.32 -9.20
N LYS A 9 26.76 14.28 -7.86
CA LYS A 9 26.25 15.42 -7.05
C LYS A 9 24.86 15.91 -7.49
N ALA A 10 24.09 15.06 -8.18
CA ALA A 10 22.72 15.35 -8.55
C ALA A 10 21.86 15.41 -7.29
N VAL A 11 20.90 16.34 -7.23
CA VAL A 11 19.93 16.41 -6.12
C VAL A 11 19.08 15.14 -6.16
N SER A 12 19.34 14.22 -5.23
CA SER A 12 18.55 13.00 -5.04
C SER A 12 17.67 13.15 -3.81
N ILE A 13 16.36 12.95 -3.99
CA ILE A 13 15.40 12.87 -2.88
C ILE A 13 15.20 11.39 -2.58
N ASP A 14 15.53 11.00 -1.36
CA ASP A 14 15.23 9.66 -0.86
C ASP A 14 13.72 9.54 -0.66
N ILE A 15 13.09 8.69 -1.47
CA ILE A 15 11.65 8.36 -1.39
C ILE A 15 11.43 7.02 -0.69
N SER A 16 12.45 6.44 -0.06
CA SER A 16 12.25 5.28 0.78
C SER A 16 11.43 5.68 2.01
N PHE A 17 10.18 5.21 2.02
CA PHE A 17 9.34 5.27 3.21
C PHE A 17 9.86 4.22 4.20
N LEU A 18 9.95 4.56 5.49
CA LEU A 18 10.14 3.55 6.53
C LEU A 18 9.01 2.51 6.41
N GLU A 19 9.34 1.22 6.58
CA GLU A 19 8.32 0.15 6.66
C GLU A 19 7.31 0.53 7.75
N ILE A 20 6.04 0.65 7.34
CA ILE A 20 4.99 1.30 8.12
C ILE A 20 4.23 0.21 8.88
N GLU A 21 4.28 0.24 10.22
CA GLU A 21 3.67 -0.77 11.11
C GLU A 21 2.19 -1.10 10.82
N LYS A 22 1.48 -0.21 10.12
CA LYS A 22 0.05 -0.34 9.83
C LYS A 22 -0.33 -1.56 8.97
N PHE A 23 0.56 -2.03 8.10
CA PHE A 23 0.25 -3.14 7.19
C PHE A 23 0.91 -4.47 7.58
N ASP A 24 1.64 -4.51 8.70
CA ASP A 24 2.35 -5.70 9.17
C ASP A 24 1.41 -6.80 9.70
N HIS A 25 0.17 -6.43 10.03
CA HIS A 25 -0.83 -7.32 10.60
C HIS A 25 -2.11 -7.38 9.75
N LEU A 26 -1.94 -7.45 8.42
CA LEU A 26 -3.06 -7.76 7.54
C LEU A 26 -3.50 -9.22 7.72
N PRO A 27 -4.83 -9.50 7.67
CA PRO A 27 -5.32 -10.87 7.62
C PRO A 27 -4.81 -11.59 6.37
N GLU A 28 -4.79 -12.91 6.42
CA GLU A 28 -4.40 -13.70 5.24
C GLU A 28 -5.36 -13.42 4.06
N PRO A 29 -4.85 -13.38 2.82
CA PRO A 29 -5.69 -13.14 1.65
C PRO A 29 -6.74 -14.24 1.50
N GLU A 30 -8.01 -13.84 1.56
CA GLU A 30 -9.16 -14.73 1.45
C GLU A 30 -10.10 -14.32 0.30
N THR A 31 -10.72 -15.31 -0.33
CA THR A 31 -11.70 -15.11 -1.41
C THR A 31 -13.12 -15.22 -0.86
N ASN A 32 -14.01 -14.33 -1.30
CA ASN A 32 -15.45 -14.43 -1.10
C ASN A 32 -16.14 -14.81 -2.41
N GLY A 33 -16.23 -16.11 -2.68
CA GLY A 33 -16.70 -16.64 -3.96
C GLY A 33 -15.75 -16.25 -5.10
N VAL A 34 -16.30 -15.65 -6.16
CA VAL A 34 -15.53 -15.19 -7.34
C VAL A 34 -14.97 -13.75 -7.18
N THR A 35 -14.95 -13.22 -5.96
CA THR A 35 -14.47 -11.86 -5.67
C THR A 35 -13.58 -11.80 -4.42
N ALA A 36 -12.63 -10.88 -4.39
CA ALA A 36 -11.80 -10.58 -3.22
C ALA A 36 -11.50 -9.08 -3.15
N PHE A 37 -11.23 -8.57 -1.95
CA PHE A 37 -10.86 -7.16 -1.73
C PHE A 37 -9.37 -7.06 -1.39
N VAL A 38 -8.70 -6.09 -1.99
CA VAL A 38 -7.29 -5.77 -1.71
C VAL A 38 -7.20 -4.31 -1.29
N SER A 39 -6.89 -4.06 -0.02
CA SER A 39 -6.69 -2.72 0.49
C SER A 39 -5.34 -2.19 0.04
N ILE A 40 -5.28 -1.10 -0.73
CA ILE A 40 -4.01 -0.54 -1.24
C ILE A 40 -3.45 0.60 -0.37
N MET A 41 -4.30 1.20 0.48
CA MET A 41 -3.98 2.35 1.30
C MET A 41 -4.89 2.40 2.54
N GLU A 42 -4.47 3.14 3.56
CA GLU A 42 -5.27 3.45 4.74
C GLU A 42 -5.15 4.94 5.08
N GLY A 43 -6.20 5.52 5.65
CA GLY A 43 -6.23 6.93 6.04
C GLY A 43 -6.55 7.87 4.87
N CYS A 44 -6.47 9.17 5.12
CA CYS A 44 -6.68 10.18 4.09
C CYS A 44 -6.05 11.52 4.49
N SER A 45 -5.25 12.10 3.61
CA SER A 45 -4.65 13.44 3.77
C SER A 45 -5.56 14.57 3.26
N LYS A 46 -6.76 14.24 2.77
CA LYS A 46 -7.75 15.22 2.26
C LYS A 46 -8.78 15.58 3.34
N TYR A 47 -8.77 16.85 3.73
CA TYR A 47 -9.66 17.39 4.76
C TYR A 47 -10.98 17.88 4.17
N CYS A 48 -11.88 16.93 3.87
CA CYS A 48 -13.25 17.25 3.47
C CYS A 48 -14.05 17.73 4.69
N THR A 49 -14.90 18.76 4.53
CA THR A 49 -15.68 19.39 5.62
C THR A 49 -16.58 18.44 6.41
N PHE A 50 -16.94 17.30 5.82
CA PHE A 50 -17.80 16.27 6.41
C PHE A 50 -17.03 15.01 6.87
N CYS A 51 -15.75 14.89 6.53
CA CYS A 51 -15.01 13.64 6.67
C CYS A 51 -14.21 13.61 7.98
N VAL A 52 -14.50 12.61 8.81
CA VAL A 52 -13.81 12.39 10.09
C VAL A 52 -12.50 11.59 9.94
N VAL A 53 -12.26 10.98 8.78
CA VAL A 53 -11.17 10.02 8.53
C VAL A 53 -9.78 10.54 8.91
N PRO A 54 -9.37 11.80 8.58
CA PRO A 54 -8.05 12.30 8.97
C PRO A 54 -7.81 12.25 10.48
N TYR A 55 -8.87 12.27 11.29
CA TYR A 55 -8.80 12.26 12.76
C TYR A 55 -8.93 10.87 13.38
N THR A 56 -9.63 9.94 12.73
CA THR A 56 -9.88 8.59 13.28
C THR A 56 -8.99 7.51 12.70
N ARG A 57 -8.56 7.65 11.44
CA ARG A 57 -7.65 6.71 10.76
C ARG A 57 -6.28 7.32 10.47
N GLY A 58 -6.13 8.62 10.67
CA GLY A 58 -4.89 9.35 10.43
C GLY A 58 -4.68 9.71 8.96
N GLU A 59 -3.45 10.17 8.68
CA GLU A 59 -3.03 10.56 7.33
C GLU A 59 -2.97 9.38 6.36
N GLU A 60 -2.88 9.71 5.07
CA GLU A 60 -2.79 8.71 4.01
C GLU A 60 -1.48 7.94 4.08
N VAL A 61 -1.61 6.62 4.08
CA VAL A 61 -0.51 5.67 4.10
C VAL A 61 -0.76 4.65 2.99
N SER A 62 0.15 4.57 2.02
CA SER A 62 0.08 3.61 0.91
C SER A 62 0.87 2.35 1.21
N ARG A 63 0.38 1.21 0.73
CA ARG A 63 1.14 -0.05 0.77
C ARG A 63 2.25 -0.08 -0.30
N PRO A 64 3.35 -0.80 -0.06
CA PRO A 64 4.34 -1.06 -1.09
C PRO A 64 3.72 -1.77 -2.31
N PHE A 65 4.12 -1.34 -3.51
CA PHE A 65 3.61 -1.87 -4.77
C PHE A 65 3.75 -3.40 -4.87
N ASN A 66 4.91 -3.93 -4.50
CA ASN A 66 5.20 -5.37 -4.60
C ASN A 66 4.27 -6.20 -3.71
N ASP A 67 3.94 -5.71 -2.51
CA ASP A 67 3.07 -6.44 -1.57
C ASP A 67 1.65 -6.55 -2.13
N VAL A 68 1.14 -5.46 -2.72
CA VAL A 68 -0.16 -5.44 -3.38
C VAL A 68 -0.19 -6.44 -4.55
N ILE A 69 0.85 -6.47 -5.39
CA ILE A 69 0.93 -7.42 -6.51
C ILE A 69 1.00 -8.86 -6.01
N ASN A 70 1.79 -9.14 -4.97
CA ASN A 70 1.91 -10.47 -4.39
C ASN A 70 0.57 -10.98 -3.86
N GLU A 71 -0.18 -10.14 -3.14
CA GLU A 71 -1.52 -10.48 -2.64
C GLU A 71 -2.50 -10.79 -3.78
N VAL A 72 -2.54 -9.95 -4.82
CA VAL A 72 -3.40 -10.18 -5.99
C VAL A 72 -3.05 -11.51 -6.68
N GLN A 73 -1.78 -11.85 -6.81
CA GLN A 73 -1.35 -13.12 -7.39
C GLN A 73 -1.73 -14.34 -6.54
N ILE A 74 -1.73 -14.20 -5.21
CA ILE A 74 -2.19 -15.26 -4.29
C ILE A 74 -3.69 -15.47 -4.51
N LEU A 75 -4.48 -14.39 -4.45
CA LEU A 75 -5.93 -14.45 -4.62
C LEU A 75 -6.35 -15.00 -5.98
N ALA A 76 -5.67 -14.61 -7.06
CA ALA A 76 -5.95 -15.14 -8.40
C ALA A 76 -5.72 -16.66 -8.47
N ARG A 77 -4.65 -17.17 -7.82
CA ARG A 77 -4.34 -18.61 -7.77
C ARG A 77 -5.30 -19.42 -6.88
N GLN A 78 -5.95 -18.79 -5.91
CA GLN A 78 -6.90 -19.45 -5.01
C GLN A 78 -8.23 -19.80 -5.69
N GLY A 79 -8.39 -19.52 -6.99
CA GLY A 79 -9.59 -19.88 -7.73
C GLY A 79 -10.64 -18.78 -7.74
N LEU A 80 -10.20 -17.51 -7.83
CA LEU A 80 -11.02 -16.43 -8.39
C LEU A 80 -11.25 -16.67 -9.90
N GLU A 81 -11.74 -17.85 -10.25
CA GLU A 81 -12.01 -18.30 -11.60
C GLU A 81 -13.49 -18.70 -11.64
N ARG A 82 -14.17 -18.29 -12.70
CA ARG A 82 -15.60 -18.54 -12.91
C ARG A 82 -15.92 -20.01 -13.11
#